data_AF-A0A1H9U3Y8-F1
#
_entry.id   AF-A0A1H9U3Y8-F1
#
_cell.length_a   1.000
_cell.length_b   1.000
_cell.length_c   1.000
_cell.angle_alpha   90.00
_cell.angle_beta   90.00
_cell.angle_gamma   90.00
#
_symmetry.space_group_name_H-M   'P 1'
#
loop_
_entity.id
_entity.type
_entity.pdbx_description
1 polymer ?
#
loop_
_entity_poly.entity_id
_entity_poly.type
_entity_poly.pdbx_seq_one_letter_code
_entity_poly.pdbx_strand_id
1 'polypeptide(L)' 'MRAATKRSSVMTAEESEPVYWWCNSCGEEVQDETVECCGDGEIVPSYDESGAR' A
#
# COMPACT_ATOMS: atom_id res chain seq x y z
N MET A 1 -12.56 28.77 33.27
CA MET A 1 -12.37 28.54 31.82
C MET A 1 -11.59 27.23 31.69
N ARG A 2 -12.24 26.13 31.27
CA ARG A 2 -11.59 24.80 31.22
C ARG A 2 -10.84 24.65 29.91
N ALA A 3 -9.55 24.30 30.01
CA ALA A 3 -8.66 24.04 28.88
C ALA A 3 -9.16 22.88 28.02
N ALA A 4 -9.19 23.08 26.70
CA ALA A 4 -9.40 22.03 25.72
C ALA A 4 -8.05 21.68 25.08
N THR A 5 -7.29 20.81 25.74
CA THR A 5 -6.21 20.07 25.10
C THR A 5 -6.82 18.90 24.34
N LYS A 6 -6.91 19.00 23.02
CA LYS A 6 -7.11 17.86 22.09
C LYS A 6 -7.01 18.45 20.69
N ARG A 7 -6.21 17.93 19.77
CA ARG A 7 -5.82 16.53 19.56
C ARG A 7 -4.55 16.62 18.72
N SER A 8 -3.47 15.98 19.15
CA SER A 8 -2.38 15.66 18.25
C SER A 8 -3.02 14.94 17.06
N SER A 9 -3.04 15.58 15.89
CA SER A 9 -3.24 14.87 14.64
C SER A 9 -2.05 13.96 14.51
N VAL A 10 -2.17 12.77 15.11
CA VAL A 10 -1.39 11.62 14.71
C VAL A 10 -1.59 11.57 13.20
N MET A 11 -0.50 11.77 12.49
CA MET A 11 -0.38 11.39 11.09
C MET A 11 -0.62 9.88 11.13
N THR A 12 -1.89 9.46 11.03
CA THR A 12 -2.16 8.13 10.52
C THR A 12 -1.60 8.23 9.13
N ALA A 13 -0.39 7.69 8.94
CA ALA A 13 0.03 7.23 7.63
C ALA A 13 -1.16 6.40 7.17
N GLU A 14 -1.94 6.99 6.28
CA GLU A 14 -2.99 6.28 5.57
C GLU A 14 -2.21 5.14 4.95
N GLU A 15 -2.35 3.95 5.50
CA GLU A 15 -1.76 2.75 4.95
C GLU A 15 -2.51 2.60 3.63
N SER A 16 -2.02 3.26 2.58
CA SER A 16 -2.64 3.24 1.28
C SER A 16 -2.68 1.78 0.90
N GLU A 17 -3.87 1.19 0.90
CA GLU A 17 -4.02 -0.20 0.53
C GLU A 17 -3.48 -0.36 -0.89
N PRO A 18 -2.64 -1.37 -1.15
CA PRO A 18 -2.12 -1.59 -2.49
C PRO A 18 -3.28 -1.81 -3.45
N VAL A 19 -3.26 -1.13 -4.58
CA VAL A 19 -4.35 -1.14 -5.56
C VAL A 19 -4.34 -2.45 -6.34
N TYR A 20 -3.14 -2.96 -6.62
CA TYR A 20 -2.93 -4.25 -7.26
C TYR A 20 -1.52 -4.77 -6.93
N TRP A 21 -1.32 -6.06 -7.18
CA TRP A 21 -0.06 -6.74 -6.94
C TRP A 21 0.64 -7.01 -8.28
N TRP A 22 1.96 -6.82 -8.30
CA TRP A 22 2.76 -6.96 -9.52
C TRP A 22 3.93 -7.91 -9.28
N CYS A 23 4.15 -8.83 -10.21
CA CYS A 23 5.32 -9.69 -10.19
C CYS A 23 6.52 -9.01 -10.85
N ASN A 24 7.56 -8.67 -10.09
CA ASN A 24 8.73 -8.00 -10.67
C ASN A 24 9.54 -8.88 -11.62
N SER A 25 9.54 -10.21 -11.42
CA SER A 25 10.28 -11.15 -12.28
C SER A 25 9.65 -11.35 -13.67
N CYS A 26 8.34 -11.58 -13.74
CA CYS A 26 7.66 -11.84 -15.02
C CYS A 26 7.14 -10.55 -15.67
N GLY A 27 6.92 -9.51 -14.87
CA GLY A 27 6.25 -8.30 -15.30
C GLY A 27 4.75 -8.52 -15.58
N GLU A 28 4.07 -9.32 -14.76
CA GLU A 28 2.63 -9.55 -14.86
C GLU A 28 1.91 -9.12 -13.57
N GLU A 29 0.68 -8.64 -13.73
CA GLU A 29 -0.22 -8.38 -12.60
C GLU A 29 -0.74 -9.70 -12.01
N VAL A 30 -0.85 -9.76 -10.69
CA VAL A 30 -1.35 -10.92 -9.96
C VAL A 30 -2.51 -10.52 -9.07
N GLN A 31 -3.39 -11.48 -8.79
CA GLN A 31 -4.60 -11.22 -8.01
C GLN A 31 -4.33 -11.06 -6.51
N ASP A 32 -3.22 -11.61 -6.01
CA ASP A 32 -2.94 -11.69 -4.57
C ASP A 32 -1.43 -11.77 -4.31
N GLU A 33 -0.97 -11.29 -3.16
CA GLU A 33 0.43 -11.33 -2.71
C GLU A 33 0.95 -12.73 -2.43
N THR A 34 0.05 -13.69 -2.23
CA THR A 34 0.40 -15.08 -1.92
C THR A 34 0.51 -15.99 -3.14
N VAL A 35 0.23 -15.46 -4.34
CA VAL A 35 0.31 -16.24 -5.59
C VAL A 35 1.77 -16.49 -5.96
N GLU A 36 2.12 -17.71 -6.33
CA GLU A 36 3.46 -17.96 -6.86
C GLU A 36 3.59 -17.34 -8.26
N CYS A 37 4.40 -16.29 -8.40
CA CYS A 37 4.68 -15.68 -9.69
C CYS A 37 6.03 -16.16 -10.25
N CYS A 38 6.01 -16.78 -11.43
CA CYS A 38 7.12 -17.42 -12.17
C CYS A 38 8.28 -18.00 -11.34
N GLY A 39 7.99 -18.76 -10.28
CA GLY A 39 8.97 -19.51 -9.48
C GLY A 39 9.84 -18.64 -8.57
N ASP A 40 10.60 -17.69 -9.13
CA ASP A 40 11.53 -16.81 -8.40
C ASP A 40 11.07 -15.34 -8.40
N GLY A 41 9.80 -15.10 -8.67
CA GLY A 41 9.25 -13.75 -8.69
C GLY A 41 8.86 -13.26 -7.30
N GLU A 42 9.31 -12.04 -6.99
CA GLU A 42 8.79 -11.28 -5.85
C GLU A 42 7.54 -10.52 -6.28
N ILE A 43 6.48 -10.67 -5.49
CA ILE A 43 5.27 -9.86 -5.64
C ILE A 43 5.47 -8.57 -4.86
N VAL A 44 5.38 -7.45 -5.58
CA VAL A 44 5.46 -6.12 -5.02
C VAL A 44 4.08 -5.45 -5.03
N PRO A 45 3.69 -4.77 -3.95
CA PRO A 45 2.49 -3.95 -3.92
C PRO A 45 2.65 -2.74 -4.84
N SER A 46 1.62 -2.44 -5.63
CA SER A 46 1.52 -1.21 -6.40
C SER A 46 0.54 -0.25 -5.74
N TYR A 47 1.00 0.98 -5.49
CA TYR A 47 0.20 2.03 -4.89
C TYR A 47 -0.16 3.05 -5.97
N ASP A 48 -1.44 3.35 -6.17
CA ASP A 48 -1.84 4.44 -7.05
C ASP A 48 -1.57 5.77 -6.32
N GLU A 49 -0.53 6.47 -6.76
CA GLU A 49 -0.07 7.71 -6.15
C GLU A 49 -1.05 8.89 -6.37
N SER A 50 -2.28 8.66 -6.86
CA SER A 50 -3.31 9.71 -6.98
C SER A 50 -3.88 10.15 -5.64
N GLY A 51 -3.50 9.54 -4.52
CA GLY A 51 -3.81 10.00 -3.16
C GLY A 51 -2.98 11.19 -2.67
N ALA A 52 -2.05 11.72 -3.46
CA ALA A 52 -1.19 12.84 -3.08
C ALA A 52 -1.33 14.04 -4.03
N ARG A 53 -2.50 14.68 -4.09
CA ARG A 53 -2.63 16.02 -4.68
C ARG A 53 -3.62 16.90 -3.92
#